data_AF-A0AAD0L8G0-F1
#
_entry.id   AF-A0AAD0L8G0-F1
#
_cell.length_a   1.000
_cell.length_b   1.000
_cell.length_c   1.000
_cell.angle_alpha   90.00
_cell.angle_beta   90.00
_cell.angle_gamma   90.00
#
_symmetry.space_group_name_H-M   'P 1'
#
loop_
_entity.id
_entity.type
_entity.pdbx_description
1 polymer ?
#
loop_
_entity_poly.entity_id
_entity_poly.type
_entity_poly.pdbx_seq_one_letter_code
_entity_poly.pdbx_strand_id
1 'polypeptide(L)'
;MSEESKRLKRYVMESVVGGDLDSLGLNLARLSRVDPSEYLAITAQLIDTSLPKQVHVLCAGSTPEFVHADGVVYVAVFADAPMPSMFTRNAHPSGIGLALEDVQCVVAEARSQYDDAVLKKALNLKESMAEFDSLLKGHSAVDHSLASFARADLANGQALLIAALTTNK
;
A
#
# COMPACT_ATOMS: atom_id res chain seq x y z
N MET A 1 -0.75 1.47 -14.06
CA MET A 1 0.52 1.47 -13.30
C MET A 1 1.59 2.22 -14.10
N SER A 2 2.31 3.15 -13.47
CA SER A 2 3.42 3.89 -14.11
C SER A 2 4.66 3.01 -14.28
N GLU A 3 5.58 3.38 -15.17
CA GLU A 3 6.87 2.66 -15.31
C GLU A 3 7.72 2.74 -14.02
N GLU A 4 7.62 3.85 -13.29
CA GLU A 4 8.27 4.00 -11.99
C GLU A 4 7.70 3.04 -10.95
N SER A 5 6.36 2.89 -10.90
CA SER A 5 5.70 1.94 -10.00
C SER A 5 6.10 0.49 -10.32
N LYS A 6 6.12 0.11 -11.62
CA LYS A 6 6.62 -1.21 -12.05
C LYS A 6 8.06 -1.47 -11.61
N ARG A 7 8.93 -0.45 -11.71
CA ARG A 7 10.34 -0.55 -11.31
C ARG A 7 10.48 -0.70 -9.80
N LEU A 8 9.75 0.09 -9.02
CA LEU A 8 9.79 0.02 -7.56
C LEU A 8 9.25 -1.32 -7.04
N LYS A 9 8.16 -1.81 -7.62
CA LYS A 9 7.63 -3.16 -7.36
C LYS A 9 8.70 -4.23 -7.60
N ARG A 10 9.41 -4.16 -8.73
CA ARG A 10 10.51 -5.09 -9.02
C ARG A 10 11.60 -5.01 -7.96
N TYR A 11 11.96 -3.81 -7.49
CA TYR A 11 12.94 -3.65 -6.43
C TYR A 11 12.49 -4.27 -5.10
N VAL A 12 11.21 -4.16 -4.74
CA VAL A 12 10.66 -4.91 -3.59
C VAL A 12 10.86 -6.41 -3.78
N MET A 13 10.53 -6.95 -4.96
CA MET A 13 10.70 -8.37 -5.26
C MET A 13 12.19 -8.79 -5.21
N GLU A 14 13.09 -7.98 -5.77
CA GLU A 14 14.54 -8.21 -5.73
C GLU A 14 15.09 -8.19 -4.31
N SER A 15 14.59 -7.32 -3.41
CA SER A 15 14.93 -7.34 -1.99
C SER A 15 14.56 -8.68 -1.33
N VAL A 16 13.38 -9.23 -1.63
CA VAL A 16 12.95 -10.54 -1.11
C VAL A 16 13.80 -11.67 -1.70
N VAL A 17 14.09 -11.63 -3.01
CA VAL A 17 14.96 -12.63 -3.67
C VAL A 17 16.37 -12.61 -3.07
N GLY A 18 16.90 -11.41 -2.79
CA GLY A 18 18.24 -11.21 -2.23
C GLY A 18 18.34 -11.38 -0.72
N GLY A 19 17.21 -11.50 -0.01
CA GLY A 19 17.20 -11.59 1.45
C GLY A 19 17.61 -10.28 2.15
N ASP A 20 17.32 -9.12 1.54
CA ASP A 20 17.73 -7.80 2.01
C ASP A 20 16.56 -7.03 2.64
N LEU A 21 16.49 -7.06 3.98
CA LEU A 21 15.44 -6.38 4.76
C LEU A 21 15.52 -4.86 4.67
N ASP A 22 16.73 -4.29 4.67
CA ASP A 22 16.93 -2.83 4.64
C ASP A 22 16.43 -2.26 3.30
N SER A 23 16.79 -2.95 2.20
CA SER A 23 16.31 -2.61 0.87
C SER A 23 14.79 -2.79 0.75
N LEU A 24 14.22 -3.82 1.38
CA LEU A 24 12.77 -4.03 1.39
C LEU A 24 12.04 -2.81 1.99
N GLY A 25 12.43 -2.38 3.19
CA GLY A 25 11.80 -1.24 3.87
C GLY A 25 11.91 0.05 3.05
N LEU A 26 13.11 0.33 2.50
CA LEU A 26 13.36 1.49 1.65
C LEU A 26 12.49 1.49 0.38
N ASN A 27 12.38 0.35 -0.29
CA ASN A 27 11.61 0.23 -1.53
C ASN A 27 10.09 0.31 -1.28
N LEU A 28 9.61 -0.25 -0.16
CA LEU A 28 8.22 -0.10 0.28
C LEU A 28 7.87 1.38 0.57
N ALA A 29 8.76 2.10 1.26
CA ALA A 29 8.57 3.53 1.55
C ALA A 29 8.57 4.41 0.29
N ARG A 30 9.32 4.03 -0.74
CA ARG A 30 9.29 4.69 -2.05
C ARG A 30 8.01 4.37 -2.81
N LEU A 31 7.61 3.10 -2.83
CA LEU A 31 6.40 2.65 -3.51
C LEU A 31 5.15 3.31 -2.92
N SER A 32 5.06 3.46 -1.61
CA SER A 32 3.91 4.10 -0.95
C SER A 32 3.68 5.56 -1.37
N ARG A 33 4.72 6.25 -1.87
CA ARG A 33 4.64 7.63 -2.38
C ARG A 33 4.23 7.70 -3.84
N VAL A 34 4.61 6.69 -4.63
CA VAL A 34 4.40 6.66 -6.09
C VAL A 34 3.09 5.97 -6.44
N ASP A 35 2.79 4.85 -5.79
CA ASP A 35 1.63 4.01 -6.05
C ASP A 35 1.10 3.39 -4.74
N PRO A 36 0.29 4.15 -3.97
CA PRO A 36 -0.24 3.69 -2.69
C PRO A 36 -1.09 2.42 -2.80
N SER A 37 -1.81 2.24 -3.92
CA SER A 37 -2.65 1.06 -4.14
C SER A 37 -1.78 -0.19 -4.27
N GLU A 38 -0.72 -0.12 -5.08
CA GLU A 38 0.22 -1.23 -5.26
C GLU A 38 0.98 -1.52 -3.95
N TYR A 39 1.40 -0.48 -3.24
CA TYR A 39 2.01 -0.61 -1.91
C TYR A 39 1.12 -1.39 -0.93
N LEU A 40 -0.17 -1.05 -0.83
CA LEU A 40 -1.11 -1.74 0.04
C LEU A 40 -1.32 -3.20 -0.38
N ALA A 41 -1.42 -3.47 -1.69
CA ALA A 41 -1.55 -4.82 -2.23
C ALA A 41 -0.33 -5.69 -1.93
N ILE A 42 0.88 -5.17 -2.15
CA ILE A 42 2.14 -5.87 -1.90
C ILE A 42 2.33 -6.13 -0.40
N THR A 43 2.13 -5.10 0.45
CA THR A 43 2.28 -5.29 1.90
C THR A 43 1.26 -6.29 2.45
N ALA A 44 0.08 -6.40 1.86
CA ALA A 44 -0.90 -7.42 2.25
C ALA A 44 -0.41 -8.82 1.86
N GLN A 45 0.07 -8.99 0.62
CA GLN A 45 0.60 -10.28 0.17
C GLN A 45 1.85 -10.72 0.95
N LEU A 46 2.76 -9.79 1.30
CA LEU A 46 3.99 -10.12 2.02
C LEU A 46 3.74 -10.81 3.38
N ILE A 47 2.64 -10.44 4.06
CA ILE A 47 2.30 -10.97 5.39
C ILE A 47 1.19 -12.02 5.38
N ASP A 48 0.49 -12.19 4.24
CA ASP A 48 -0.60 -13.14 4.11
C ASP A 48 -0.08 -14.56 3.87
N THR A 49 -0.13 -15.38 4.91
CA THR A 49 0.29 -16.80 4.84
C THR A 49 -0.73 -17.71 4.16
N SER A 50 -1.92 -17.19 3.82
CA SER A 50 -3.00 -17.93 3.18
C SER A 50 -3.01 -17.82 1.65
N LEU A 51 -1.97 -17.22 1.06
CA LEU A 51 -1.89 -17.03 -0.39
C LEU A 51 -1.97 -18.37 -1.15
N PRO A 52 -2.72 -18.40 -2.27
CA PRO A 52 -2.91 -19.62 -3.03
C PRO A 52 -1.59 -20.07 -3.67
N LYS A 53 -1.17 -21.30 -3.36
CA LYS A 53 0.03 -21.93 -3.94
C LYS A 53 -0.20 -22.48 -5.35
N GLN A 54 -1.44 -22.53 -5.79
CA GLN A 54 -1.84 -22.97 -7.13
C GLN A 54 -2.78 -21.95 -7.75
N VAL A 55 -2.53 -21.63 -9.00
CA VAL A 55 -3.40 -20.74 -9.79
C VAL A 55 -3.84 -21.43 -11.06
N HIS A 56 -5.10 -21.21 -11.46
CA HIS A 56 -5.60 -21.67 -12.75
C HIS A 56 -5.28 -20.64 -13.83
N VAL A 57 -4.77 -21.11 -14.98
CA VAL A 57 -4.43 -20.28 -16.15
C VAL A 57 -5.66 -19.55 -16.71
N LEU A 58 -6.86 -20.05 -16.44
CA LEU A 58 -8.15 -19.48 -16.88
C LEU A 58 -8.77 -18.50 -15.87
N CYS A 59 -8.19 -18.32 -14.68
CA CYS A 59 -8.71 -17.37 -13.70
C CYS A 59 -8.25 -15.93 -14.00
N ALA A 60 -9.20 -14.99 -14.09
CA ALA A 60 -8.96 -13.56 -14.32
C ALA A 60 -8.47 -12.78 -13.07
N GLY A 61 -7.96 -13.48 -12.04
CA GLY A 61 -7.46 -12.87 -10.81
C GLY A 61 -5.99 -12.50 -10.90
N SER A 62 -5.51 -11.60 -10.02
CA SER A 62 -4.08 -11.34 -9.89
C SER A 62 -3.37 -12.57 -9.33
N THR A 63 -2.35 -13.06 -10.03
CA THR A 63 -1.47 -14.10 -9.51
C THR A 63 -0.67 -13.54 -8.33
N PRO A 64 -0.62 -14.23 -7.18
CA PRO A 64 0.13 -13.74 -6.04
C PRO A 64 1.62 -13.68 -6.37
N GLU A 65 2.29 -12.62 -5.94
CA GLU A 65 3.71 -12.38 -6.21
C GLU A 65 4.63 -13.02 -5.20
N PHE A 66 4.07 -13.44 -4.06
CA PHE A 66 4.80 -14.01 -2.95
C PHE A 66 4.24 -15.38 -2.58
N VAL A 67 5.10 -16.20 -2.01
CA VAL A 67 4.75 -17.51 -1.46
C VAL A 67 5.45 -17.72 -0.13
N HIS A 68 4.75 -18.34 0.82
CA HIS A 68 5.26 -18.62 2.15
C HIS A 68 5.56 -20.12 2.30
N ALA A 69 6.77 -20.41 2.78
CA ALA A 69 7.21 -21.75 3.13
C ALA A 69 8.12 -21.69 4.35
N ASP A 70 7.86 -22.56 5.34
CA ASP A 70 8.74 -22.76 6.50
C ASP A 70 9.09 -21.48 7.29
N GLY A 71 8.12 -20.55 7.42
CA GLY A 71 8.32 -19.29 8.12
C GLY A 71 9.12 -18.25 7.33
N VAL A 72 9.30 -18.46 6.03
CA VAL A 72 10.03 -17.56 5.11
C VAL A 72 9.12 -17.13 3.97
N VAL A 73 9.25 -15.86 3.58
CA VAL A 73 8.59 -15.22 2.44
C VAL A 73 9.52 -15.27 1.25
N TYR A 74 9.01 -15.75 0.12
CA TYR A 74 9.73 -15.82 -1.15
C TYR A 74 8.94 -15.11 -2.24
N VAL A 75 9.63 -14.72 -3.30
CA VAL A 75 8.95 -14.38 -4.56
C VAL A 75 8.42 -15.65 -5.21
N ALA A 76 7.18 -15.61 -5.67
CA ALA A 76 6.52 -16.72 -6.35
C ALA A 76 6.91 -16.76 -7.84
N VAL A 77 7.37 -17.92 -8.30
CA VAL A 77 7.55 -18.23 -9.72
C VAL A 77 6.60 -19.36 -10.09
N PHE A 78 5.75 -19.14 -11.09
CA PHE A 78 4.72 -20.09 -11.48
C PHE A 78 5.21 -21.00 -12.61
N ALA A 79 5.25 -22.30 -12.33
CA ALA A 79 5.55 -23.34 -13.32
C ALA A 79 4.30 -24.17 -13.63
N ASP A 80 4.17 -24.63 -14.88
CA ASP A 80 3.04 -25.47 -15.29
C ASP A 80 3.03 -26.79 -14.51
N ALA A 81 1.86 -27.18 -14.01
CA ALA A 81 1.69 -28.43 -13.27
C ALA A 81 1.79 -29.64 -14.21
N PRO A 82 2.36 -30.78 -13.74
CA PRO A 82 2.41 -32.00 -14.52
C PRO A 82 1.00 -32.52 -14.85
N MET A 83 0.92 -33.33 -15.91
CA MET A 83 -0.31 -33.98 -16.36
C MET A 83 -1.01 -34.74 -15.22
N PRO A 84 -2.35 -34.65 -15.09
CA PRO A 84 -3.34 -34.11 -16.04
C PRO A 84 -3.70 -32.62 -15.87
N SER A 85 -3.05 -31.90 -14.96
CA SER A 85 -3.38 -30.54 -14.54
C SER A 85 -2.86 -29.42 -15.48
N MET A 86 -3.04 -29.55 -16.79
CA MET A 86 -2.46 -28.66 -17.82
C MET A 86 -2.82 -27.17 -17.70
N PHE A 87 -3.89 -26.83 -16.96
CA PHE A 87 -4.33 -25.44 -16.75
C PHE A 87 -4.04 -24.93 -15.34
N THR A 88 -3.15 -25.59 -14.61
CA THR A 88 -2.76 -25.21 -13.25
C THR A 88 -1.29 -24.86 -13.23
N ARG A 89 -0.93 -23.78 -12.53
CA ARG A 89 0.46 -23.45 -12.25
C ARG A 89 0.71 -23.48 -10.76
N ASN A 90 1.84 -24.06 -10.37
CA ASN A 90 2.28 -24.13 -8.98
C ASN A 90 3.23 -22.97 -8.69
N ALA A 91 3.05 -22.31 -7.56
CA ALA A 91 3.98 -21.32 -7.05
C ALA A 91 5.23 -22.03 -6.50
N HIS A 92 6.39 -21.64 -6.99
CA HIS A 92 7.69 -22.07 -6.49
C HIS A 92 8.40 -20.89 -5.82
N PRO A 93 9.05 -21.10 -4.67
CA PRO A 93 9.85 -20.07 -4.04
C PRO A 93 11.07 -19.75 -4.90
N SER A 94 11.42 -18.47 -4.98
CA SER A 94 12.60 -17.98 -5.69
C SER A 94 13.47 -17.14 -4.77
N GLY A 95 14.79 -17.38 -4.85
CA GLY A 95 15.81 -16.64 -4.10
C GLY A 95 16.07 -17.18 -2.70
N ILE A 96 16.74 -16.34 -1.90
CA ILE A 96 17.09 -16.61 -0.50
C ILE A 96 15.84 -16.49 0.39
N GLY A 97 14.94 -15.56 0.06
CA GLY A 97 13.76 -15.25 0.85
C GLY A 97 14.08 -14.43 2.10
N LEU A 98 13.05 -14.12 2.86
CA LEU A 98 13.13 -13.33 4.10
C LEU A 98 12.30 -13.99 5.20
N ALA A 99 12.79 -14.00 6.44
CA ALA A 99 12.03 -14.51 7.57
C ALA A 99 10.71 -13.73 7.71
N LEU A 100 9.60 -14.45 7.85
CA LEU A 100 8.26 -13.86 7.90
C LEU A 100 8.11 -12.90 9.08
N GLU A 101 8.69 -13.23 10.23
CA GLU A 101 8.65 -12.37 11.42
C GLU A 101 9.33 -11.01 11.15
N ASP A 102 10.49 -11.03 10.49
CA ASP A 102 11.21 -9.80 10.12
C ASP A 102 10.43 -8.99 9.07
N VAL A 103 9.86 -9.67 8.07
CA VAL A 103 9.00 -9.02 7.06
C VAL A 103 7.78 -8.39 7.72
N GLN A 104 7.14 -9.07 8.67
CA GLN A 104 6.01 -8.53 9.42
C GLN A 104 6.38 -7.27 10.19
N CYS A 105 7.55 -7.26 10.85
CA CYS A 105 8.07 -6.07 11.54
C CYS A 105 8.28 -4.90 10.56
N VAL A 106 8.98 -5.13 9.44
CA VAL A 106 9.25 -4.09 8.43
C VAL A 106 7.97 -3.57 7.80
N VAL A 107 7.02 -4.45 7.48
CA VAL A 107 5.72 -4.07 6.91
C VAL A 107 4.89 -3.28 7.92
N ALA A 108 4.87 -3.69 9.19
CA ALA A 108 4.16 -2.97 10.24
C ALA A 108 4.72 -1.56 10.44
N GLU A 109 6.04 -1.42 10.48
CA GLU A 109 6.69 -0.11 10.57
C GLU A 109 6.37 0.75 9.34
N ALA A 110 6.53 0.21 8.14
CA ALA A 110 6.25 0.93 6.90
C ALA A 110 4.78 1.38 6.83
N ARG A 111 3.83 0.53 7.25
CA ARG A 111 2.40 0.87 7.29
C ARG A 111 2.11 1.96 8.31
N SER A 112 2.69 1.87 9.52
CA SER A 112 2.55 2.92 10.53
C SER A 112 3.05 4.27 10.00
N GLN A 113 4.22 4.29 9.36
CA GLN A 113 4.78 5.51 8.77
C GLN A 113 3.89 6.08 7.64
N TYR A 114 3.32 5.19 6.82
CA TYR A 114 2.38 5.59 5.77
C TYR A 114 1.10 6.18 6.35
N ASP A 115 0.49 5.52 7.34
CA ASP A 115 -0.73 5.98 8.01
C ASP A 115 -0.53 7.33 8.70
N ASP A 116 0.63 7.52 9.36
CA ASP A 116 0.97 8.80 9.98
C ASP A 116 1.17 9.90 8.94
N ALA A 117 1.74 9.59 7.77
CA ALA A 117 1.86 10.53 6.67
C ALA A 117 0.49 10.92 6.08
N VAL A 118 -0.43 9.97 5.96
CA VAL A 118 -1.81 10.20 5.52
C VAL A 118 -2.57 11.04 6.55
N LEU A 119 -2.45 10.70 7.84
CA LEU A 119 -3.05 11.47 8.92
C LEU A 119 -2.52 12.91 8.96
N LYS A 120 -1.22 13.10 8.77
CA LYS A 120 -0.62 14.45 8.69
C LYS A 120 -1.20 15.24 7.52
N LYS A 121 -1.41 14.64 6.35
CA LYS A 121 -2.09 15.30 5.22
C LYS A 121 -3.53 15.68 5.58
N ALA A 122 -4.26 14.78 6.25
CA ALA A 122 -5.62 15.07 6.71
C ALA A 122 -5.64 16.23 7.72
N LEU A 123 -4.67 16.32 8.64
CA LEU A 123 -4.55 17.43 9.59
C LEU A 123 -4.20 18.75 8.90
N ASN A 124 -3.29 18.73 7.92
CA ASN A 124 -2.90 19.93 7.17
C ASN A 124 -4.07 20.57 6.39
N LEU A 125 -5.12 19.81 6.06
CA LEU A 125 -6.34 20.39 5.46
C LEU A 125 -6.93 21.50 6.35
N LYS A 126 -6.86 21.36 7.68
CA LYS A 126 -7.33 22.40 8.62
C LYS A 126 -6.56 23.70 8.46
N GLU A 127 -5.24 23.60 8.31
CA GLU A 127 -4.37 24.77 8.15
C GLU A 127 -4.65 25.47 6.83
N SER A 128 -4.74 24.70 5.73
CA SER A 128 -5.11 25.25 4.42
C SER A 128 -6.51 25.88 4.43
N MET A 129 -7.48 25.29 5.12
CA MET A 129 -8.82 25.88 5.28
C MET A 129 -8.77 27.22 6.03
N ALA A 130 -8.00 27.30 7.11
CA ALA A 130 -7.84 28.55 7.86
C ALA A 130 -7.15 29.64 7.04
N GLU A 131 -6.19 29.26 6.19
CA GLU A 131 -5.54 30.18 5.24
C GLU A 131 -6.53 30.71 4.20
N PHE A 132 -7.35 29.82 3.59
CA PHE A 132 -8.41 30.23 2.67
C PHE A 132 -9.39 31.21 3.32
N ASP A 133 -9.80 30.97 4.57
CA ASP A 133 -10.66 31.89 5.30
C ASP A 133 -10.02 33.28 5.44
N SER A 134 -8.71 33.34 5.71
CA SER A 134 -8.00 34.61 5.82
C SER A 134 -7.99 35.37 4.50
N LEU A 135 -7.80 34.68 3.38
CA LEU A 135 -7.80 35.28 2.05
C LEU A 135 -9.20 35.74 1.62
N LEU A 136 -10.25 34.99 1.98
CA LEU A 136 -11.63 35.29 1.60
C LEU A 136 -12.28 36.39 2.45
N LYS A 137 -11.73 36.75 3.61
CA LYS A 137 -12.20 37.89 4.43
C LYS A 137 -12.20 39.24 3.69
N GLY A 138 -11.42 39.37 2.61
CA GLY A 138 -11.37 40.57 1.77
C GLY A 138 -12.42 40.62 0.65
N HIS A 139 -13.22 39.58 0.48
CA HIS A 139 -14.22 39.46 -0.60
C HIS A 139 -15.63 39.95 -0.17
N SER A 140 -16.55 40.05 -1.13
CA SER A 140 -17.93 40.52 -0.95
C SER A 140 -18.66 39.77 0.18
N ALA A 141 -19.61 40.42 0.86
CA ALA A 141 -20.43 39.80 1.91
C ALA A 141 -21.19 38.55 1.44
N VAL A 142 -21.50 38.44 0.14
CA VAL A 142 -22.11 37.25 -0.47
C VAL A 142 -21.09 36.10 -0.60
N ASP A 143 -19.84 36.42 -0.90
CA ASP A 143 -18.76 35.43 -0.97
C ASP A 143 -18.44 34.87 0.44
N HIS A 144 -18.58 35.71 1.47
CA HIS A 144 -18.37 35.30 2.86
C HIS A 144 -19.38 34.26 3.35
N SER A 145 -20.66 34.35 2.96
CA SER A 145 -21.67 33.37 3.38
C SER A 145 -21.47 32.02 2.71
N LEU A 146 -21.19 31.99 1.40
CA LEU A 146 -20.85 30.78 0.66
C LEU A 146 -19.56 30.13 1.16
N ALA A 147 -18.53 30.92 1.46
CA ALA A 147 -17.29 30.44 2.06
C ALA A 147 -17.53 29.79 3.44
N SER A 148 -18.41 30.38 4.26
CA SER A 148 -18.77 29.81 5.56
C SER A 148 -19.49 28.46 5.45
N PHE A 149 -20.34 28.26 4.45
CA PHE A 149 -20.97 26.95 4.21
C PHE A 149 -19.95 25.92 3.76
N ALA A 150 -19.11 26.26 2.77
CA ALA A 150 -18.04 25.38 2.31
C ALA A 150 -17.08 24.97 3.45
N ARG A 151 -16.80 25.89 4.37
CA ARG A 151 -16.00 25.62 5.57
C ARG A 151 -16.63 24.57 6.47
N ALA A 152 -17.93 24.69 6.77
CA ALA A 152 -18.62 23.76 7.65
C ALA A 152 -18.60 22.33 7.06
N ASP A 153 -18.85 22.21 5.75
CA ASP A 153 -18.81 20.92 5.05
C ASP A 153 -17.39 20.32 5.00
N LEU A 154 -16.38 21.14 4.71
CA LEU A 154 -14.98 20.70 4.71
C LEU A 154 -14.50 20.29 6.11
N ALA A 155 -14.93 20.99 7.16
CA ALA A 155 -14.58 20.64 8.54
C ALA A 155 -15.20 19.31 8.96
N ASN A 156 -16.47 19.08 8.58
CA ASN A 156 -17.13 17.80 8.78
C ASN A 156 -16.43 16.68 7.99
N GLY A 157 -16.11 16.93 6.71
CA GLY A 157 -15.37 15.98 5.88
C GLY A 157 -13.99 15.63 6.46
N GLN A 158 -13.27 16.63 6.98
CA GLN A 158 -11.99 16.41 7.65
C GLN A 158 -12.14 15.55 8.91
N ALA A 159 -13.14 15.84 9.75
CA ALA A 159 -13.40 15.05 10.95
C ALA A 159 -13.71 13.59 10.62
N LEU A 160 -14.49 13.33 9.56
CA LEU A 160 -14.79 11.99 9.06
C LEU A 160 -13.53 11.29 8.53
N LEU A 161 -12.67 12.00 7.79
CA LEU A 161 -11.39 11.45 7.32
C LEU A 161 -10.46 11.07 8.48
N ILE A 162 -10.32 11.94 9.49
CA ILE A 162 -9.52 11.64 10.68
C ILE A 162 -10.11 10.42 11.39
N ALA A 163 -11.42 10.37 11.59
CA ALA A 163 -12.08 9.23 12.22
C ALA A 163 -11.83 7.92 11.46
N ALA A 164 -11.92 7.93 10.13
CA ALA A 164 -11.64 6.74 9.31
C ALA A 164 -10.18 6.25 9.42
N LEU A 165 -9.23 7.17 9.61
CA LEU A 165 -7.81 6.86 9.76
C LEU A 165 -7.45 6.41 11.18
N THR A 166 -8.17 6.86 12.20
CA THR A 166 -7.89 6.51 13.61
C THR A 166 -8.68 5.31 14.10
N THR A 167 -9.78 4.93 13.45
CA THR A 167 -10.59 3.75 13.81
C THR A 167 -10.03 2.42 13.32
N ASN A 168 -9.09 2.44 12.37
CA ASN A 168 -8.40 1.25 11.84
C ASN A 168 -7.03 0.98 12.50
N LYS A 169 -6.67 1.73 13.55
CA LYS A 169 -5.50 1.48 14.41
C LYS A 169 -5.93 0.66 15.63
#